data_AF-Z9JSU9-F1
#
_entry.id   AF-Z9JSU9-F1
#
_cell.length_a   1.000
_cell.length_b   1.000
_cell.length_c   1.000
_cell.angle_alpha   90.00
_cell.angle_beta   90.00
_cell.angle_gamma   90.00
#
_symmetry.space_group_name_H-M   'P 1'
#
loop_
_entity.id
_entity.type
_entity.pdbx_description
1 polymer ?
#
loop_
_entity_poly.entity_id
_entity_poly.type
_entity_poly.pdbx_seq_one_letter_code
_entity_poly.pdbx_strand_id
1 'polypeptide(L)'
;MDTEAGLEVATFIDTTGSEILDIIDSVTSVVTSVEWIGPDYDQYTSDWNSFVSGPVAGLVEAISAKAEELRVDAEEQDTASNGQ
;
A
#
# COMPACT_ATOMS: atom_id res chain seq x y z
N MET A 1 -2.78 16.11 19.12
CA MET A 1 -2.52 14.69 18.85
C MET A 1 -1.38 14.27 19.75
N ASP A 2 -1.35 13.03 20.22
CA ASP A 2 -0.13 12.49 20.80
C ASP A 2 0.82 12.14 19.64
N THR A 3 1.97 12.78 19.60
CA THR A 3 2.99 12.63 18.55
C THR A 3 3.46 11.19 18.40
N GLU A 4 3.59 10.46 19.51
CA GLU A 4 3.98 9.05 19.51
C GLU A 4 2.89 8.19 18.89
N ALA A 5 1.62 8.45 19.24
CA ALA A 5 0.48 7.75 18.64
C ALA A 5 0.35 8.03 17.13
N GLY A 6 0.71 9.24 16.66
CA GLY A 6 0.70 9.56 15.23
C GLY A 6 1.76 8.81 14.42
N LEU A 7 2.97 8.69 14.97
CA LEU A 7 4.05 7.92 14.37
C LEU A 7 3.75 6.41 14.37
N GLU A 8 3.10 5.91 15.42
CA GLU A 8 2.66 4.51 15.49
C GLU A 8 1.62 4.21 14.39
N VAL A 9 0.62 5.08 14.23
CA VAL A 9 -0.39 4.93 13.17
C VAL A 9 0.24 5.01 11.78
N ALA A 10 1.15 5.96 11.53
CA ALA A 10 1.86 6.05 10.25
C ALA A 10 2.65 4.77 9.93
N THR A 11 3.34 4.21 10.92
CA THR A 11 4.06 2.93 10.79
C THR A 11 3.12 1.77 10.47
N PHE A 12 1.96 1.72 11.12
CA PHE A 12 0.96 0.69 10.87
C PHE A 12 0.38 0.77 9.45
N ILE A 13 0.15 1.99 8.96
CA ILE A 13 -0.32 2.26 7.59
C ILE A 13 0.69 1.73 6.56
N ASP A 14 1.98 2.03 6.72
CA ASP A 14 3.03 1.54 5.80
C ASP A 14 3.22 0.02 5.85
N THR A 15 3.12 -0.56 7.05
CA THR A 15 3.17 -2.02 7.23
C THR A 15 2.03 -2.68 6.47
N THR A 16 0.80 -2.15 6.61
CA THR A 16 -0.37 -2.64 5.89
C THR A 16 -0.20 -2.53 4.37
N GLY A 17 0.36 -1.41 3.89
CA GLY A 17 0.66 -1.23 2.47
C GLY A 17 1.63 -2.29 1.93
N SER A 18 2.64 -2.65 2.71
CA SER A 18 3.60 -3.70 2.37
C SER A 18 2.96 -5.09 2.35
N GLU A 19 2.12 -5.41 3.36
CA GLU A 19 1.39 -6.68 3.42
C GLU A 19 0.43 -6.86 2.22
N ILE A 20 -0.20 -5.77 1.76
CA ILE A 20 -1.04 -5.79 0.54
C ILE A 20 -0.22 -6.21 -0.68
N LEU A 21 0.99 -5.66 -0.85
CA LEU A 21 1.87 -6.00 -1.96
C LEU A 21 2.28 -7.48 -1.90
N ASP A 22 2.69 -7.97 -0.73
CA ASP A 22 3.09 -9.37 -0.54
C ASP A 22 1.95 -10.36 -0.87
N ILE A 23 0.73 -10.01 -0.49
CA ILE A 23 -0.47 -10.81 -0.80
C ILE A 23 -0.74 -10.79 -2.31
N ILE A 24 -0.68 -9.62 -2.95
CA ILE A 24 -0.92 -9.49 -4.39
C ILE A 24 0.13 -10.25 -5.20
N ASP A 25 1.39 -10.21 -4.79
CA ASP A 25 2.46 -11.00 -5.42
C ASP A 25 2.21 -12.51 -5.27
N SER A 26 1.79 -12.95 -4.09
CA SER A 26 1.42 -14.35 -3.84
C SER A 26 0.26 -14.79 -4.73
N VAL A 27 -0.79 -13.98 -4.86
CA VAL A 27 -1.94 -14.29 -5.74
C VAL A 27 -1.52 -14.26 -7.21
N THR A 28 -0.69 -13.32 -7.62
CA THR A 28 -0.14 -13.23 -8.98
C THR A 28 0.64 -14.49 -9.34
N SER A 29 1.45 -15.01 -8.41
CA SER A 29 2.16 -16.28 -8.59
C SER A 29 1.19 -17.45 -8.79
N VAL A 30 0.09 -17.50 -8.04
CA VAL A 30 -0.94 -18.54 -8.23
C VAL A 30 -1.58 -18.40 -9.61
N VAL A 31 -2.03 -17.22 -10.01
CA VAL A 31 -2.66 -16.95 -11.32
C VAL A 31 -1.77 -17.40 -12.47
N THR A 32 -0.48 -17.10 -12.40
CA THR A 32 0.50 -17.43 -13.45
C THR A 32 0.99 -18.89 -13.42
N SER A 33 0.74 -19.63 -12.33
CA SER A 33 1.13 -21.04 -12.18
C SER A 33 0.12 -22.04 -12.75
N VAL A 34 -1.10 -21.60 -13.05
CA VAL A 34 -2.16 -22.49 -13.54
C VAL A 34 -1.88 -22.89 -14.99
N GLU A 35 -1.96 -24.19 -15.30
CA GLU A 35 -1.90 -24.71 -16.67
C GLU A 35 -3.21 -24.42 -17.44
N TRP A 36 -3.56 -23.15 -17.57
CA TRP A 36 -4.67 -22.67 -18.37
C TRP A 36 -4.11 -22.02 -19.64
N ILE A 37 -4.45 -22.57 -20.80
CA ILE A 37 -3.94 -22.11 -22.10
C ILE A 37 -5.12 -21.73 -22.99
N GLY A 38 -5.05 -20.56 -23.61
CA GLY A 38 -6.04 -20.08 -24.57
C GLY A 38 -6.28 -18.58 -24.48
N PRO A 39 -7.08 -18.01 -25.40
CA PRO A 39 -7.33 -16.57 -25.46
C PRO A 39 -7.97 -16.01 -24.19
N ASP A 40 -8.74 -16.82 -23.47
CA ASP A 40 -9.35 -16.40 -22.20
C ASP A 40 -8.30 -16.24 -21.08
N TYR A 41 -7.25 -17.08 -21.07
CA TYR A 41 -6.13 -16.93 -20.15
C TYR A 41 -5.33 -15.68 -20.46
N ASP A 42 -5.05 -15.43 -21.74
CA ASP A 42 -4.34 -14.23 -22.19
C ASP A 42 -5.12 -12.96 -21.80
N GLN A 43 -6.44 -12.96 -21.98
CA GLN A 43 -7.30 -11.85 -21.56
C GLN A 43 -7.29 -11.68 -20.04
N TYR A 44 -7.48 -12.75 -19.28
CA TYR A 44 -7.51 -12.68 -17.82
C TYR A 44 -6.18 -12.20 -17.24
N THR A 45 -5.04 -12.69 -17.74
CA THR A 45 -3.72 -12.25 -17.28
C THR A 45 -3.45 -10.79 -17.65
N SER A 46 -3.90 -10.33 -18.81
CA SER A 46 -3.86 -8.92 -19.19
C SER A 46 -4.69 -8.05 -18.23
N ASP A 47 -5.91 -8.47 -17.90
CA ASP A 47 -6.80 -7.76 -16.99
C ASP A 47 -6.24 -7.76 -15.56
N TRP A 48 -5.68 -8.89 -15.11
CA TRP A 48 -4.99 -9.02 -13.83
C TRP A 48 -3.81 -8.06 -13.71
N ASN A 49 -2.94 -8.02 -14.71
CA ASN A 49 -1.79 -7.10 -14.72
C ASN A 49 -2.26 -5.63 -14.73
N SER A 50 -3.34 -5.31 -15.42
CA SER A 50 -3.94 -3.97 -15.42
C SER A 50 -4.53 -3.60 -14.05
N PHE A 51 -5.14 -4.56 -13.36
CA PHE A 51 -5.64 -4.40 -12.00
C PHE A 51 -4.50 -4.17 -10.98
N VAL A 52 -3.43 -4.95 -11.07
CA VAL A 52 -2.26 -4.81 -10.18
C VAL A 52 -1.52 -3.49 -10.43
N SER A 53 -1.24 -3.16 -11.69
CA SER A 53 -0.49 -1.94 -12.03
C SER A 53 -1.30 -0.64 -11.90
N GLY A 54 -2.63 -0.71 -11.86
CA GLY A 54 -3.49 0.46 -11.70
C GLY A 54 -4.07 0.55 -10.28
N PRO A 55 -5.25 -0.03 -10.02
CA PRO A 55 -5.92 0.03 -8.72
C PRO A 55 -5.05 -0.32 -7.50
N VAL A 56 -4.28 -1.42 -7.55
CA VAL A 56 -3.48 -1.84 -6.39
C VAL A 56 -2.32 -0.86 -6.16
N ALA A 57 -1.57 -0.52 -7.21
CA ALA A 57 -0.49 0.46 -7.11
C ALA A 57 -1.01 1.81 -6.57
N GLY A 58 -2.15 2.29 -7.07
CA GLY A 58 -2.76 3.53 -6.59
C GLY A 58 -3.24 3.47 -5.14
N LEU A 59 -3.73 2.32 -4.66
CA LEU A 59 -4.06 2.13 -3.25
C LEU A 59 -2.83 2.22 -2.36
N VAL A 60 -1.74 1.55 -2.74
CA VAL A 60 -0.47 1.57 -1.99
C VAL A 60 0.08 2.99 -1.94
N GLU A 61 0.11 3.70 -3.07
CA GLU A 61 0.52 5.11 -3.11
C GLU A 61 -0.33 6.00 -2.19
N ALA A 62 -1.66 5.82 -2.20
CA ALA A 62 -2.56 6.60 -1.35
C ALA A 62 -2.35 6.32 0.15
N ILE A 63 -2.12 5.06 0.52
CA ILE A 63 -1.82 4.65 1.89
C ILE A 63 -0.49 5.26 2.35
N SER A 64 0.57 5.17 1.54
CA SER A 64 1.86 5.77 1.86
C SER A 64 1.80 7.30 1.95
N ALA A 65 1.02 7.96 1.08
CA ALA A 65 0.80 9.40 1.19
C ALA A 65 0.13 9.79 2.52
N LYS A 66 -0.82 8.99 3.01
CA LYS A 66 -1.46 9.22 4.32
C LYS A 66 -0.55 8.93 5.50
N ALA A 67 0.32 7.93 5.41
CA ALA A 67 1.36 7.72 6.42
C ALA A 67 2.30 8.93 6.51
N GLU A 68 2.69 9.49 5.37
CA GLU A 68 3.57 10.67 5.32
C GLU A 68 2.90 11.92 5.88
N GLU A 69 1.65 12.20 5.50
CA GLU A 69 0.87 13.31 6.10
C GLU A 69 0.84 13.21 7.63
N LEU A 70 0.60 12.01 8.18
CA LEU A 70 0.60 11.78 9.62
C LEU A 70 1.96 12.01 10.30
N ARG A 71 3.06 11.68 9.63
CA ARG A 71 4.41 11.96 10.13
C ARG A 71 4.69 13.45 10.20
N VAL A 72 4.38 14.17 9.12
CA VAL A 72 4.53 15.63 9.05
C VAL A 72 3.70 16.30 10.14
N ASP A 73 2.42 15.94 10.28
CA ASP A 73 1.53 16.50 11.29
C ASP A 73 2.02 16.23 12.74
N ALA A 74 2.66 15.08 12.96
CA ALA A 74 3.28 14.75 14.24
C ALA A 74 4.53 15.60 14.49
N GLU A 75 5.47 15.67 13.54
CA GLU A 75 6.69 16.47 13.66
C GLU A 75 6.41 17.97 13.90
N GLU A 76 5.39 18.52 13.22
CA GLU A 76 4.94 19.90 13.43
C GLU A 76 4.40 20.11 14.85
N GLN A 77 3.65 19.14 15.39
CA GLN A 77 3.14 19.21 16.76
C GLN A 77 4.22 19.07 17.83
N ASP A 78 5.25 18.25 17.60
CA ASP A 78 6.39 18.16 18.51
C ASP A 78 7.13 19.50 18.58
N THR A 79 7.39 20.10 17.40
CA THR A 79 8.05 21.41 17.28
C THR A 79 7.24 22.51 17.97
N ALA A 80 5.92 22.53 17.78
CA ALA A 80 5.05 23.52 18.40
C ALA A 80 4.96 23.36 19.93
N SER A 81 4.94 22.12 20.43
CA SER A 81 4.82 21.82 21.86
C SER A 81 6.12 22.09 22.63
N ASN A 82 7.27 21.84 22.00
CA ASN A 82 8.59 22.10 22.56
C ASN A 82 9.07 23.56 22.40
N GLY A 83 8.30 24.39 21.69
CA GLY A 83 8.56 25.82 21.48
C GLY A 83 7.94 26.77 22.53
N GLN A 84 7.23 26.24 23.54
CA GLN A 84 6.72 26.95 24.72
C GLN A 84 7.55 26.65 25.97
#